data_AF-A0A9E0ILF4-F1
#
_entry.id   AF-A0A9E0ILF4-F1
#
_cell.length_a   1.000
_cell.length_b   1.000
_cell.length_c   1.000
_cell.angle_alpha   90.00
_cell.angle_beta   90.00
_cell.angle_gamma   90.00
#
_symmetry.space_group_name_H-M   'P 1'
#
loop_
_entity.id
_entity.type
_entity.pdbx_description
1 polymer ?
#
loop_
_entity_poly.entity_id
_entity_poly.type
_entity_poly.pdbx_seq_one_letter_code
_entity_poly.pdbx_strand_id
1 'polypeptide(L)'
;MPEAVLARALSRLATPSYVALRIASGLMFAVHGAQKVLGVWAAHPQPDVGSQLWIGGVIELVAGLAIAVGLMTRTAAFLASGTMAVAYVQYHWKFAGGAALLPAVNHGELAAVYALLFLYIAARGPVAAALRR
;
A
#
# COMPACT_ATOMS: atom_id res chain seq x y z
N MET A 1 -25.12 -2.53 26.95
CA MET A 1 -26.06 -2.10 25.88
C MET A 1 -25.44 -1.17 24.83
N PRO A 2 -24.67 -0.12 25.17
CA PRO A 2 -24.06 0.80 24.17
C PRO A 2 -23.02 0.12 23.26
N GLU A 3 -22.20 -0.76 23.82
CA GLU A 3 -21.15 -1.50 23.09
C GLU A 3 -21.75 -2.41 21.99
N ALA A 4 -22.86 -3.10 22.28
CA ALA A 4 -23.53 -3.97 21.31
C ALA A 4 -24.15 -3.19 20.13
N VAL A 5 -24.66 -1.98 20.40
CA VAL A 5 -25.18 -1.08 19.36
C VAL A 5 -24.03 -0.58 18.48
N LEU A 6 -22.92 -0.15 19.09
CA LEU A 6 -21.72 0.30 18.37
C LEU A 6 -21.11 -0.82 17.51
N ALA A 7 -20.94 -2.01 18.08
CA ALA A 7 -20.40 -3.17 17.36
C ALA A 7 -21.27 -3.52 16.14
N ARG A 8 -22.60 -3.50 16.30
CA ARG A 8 -23.53 -3.71 15.18
C ARG A 8 -23.40 -2.63 14.12
N ALA A 9 -23.26 -1.37 14.51
CA ALA A 9 -23.05 -0.27 13.57
C ALA A 9 -21.73 -0.43 12.78
N LEU A 10 -20.62 -0.70 13.46
CA LEU A 10 -19.30 -0.88 12.82
C LEU A 10 -19.24 -2.12 11.93
N SER A 11 -19.92 -3.21 12.30
CA SER A 11 -19.97 -4.42 11.47
C SER A 11 -20.57 -4.16 10.08
N ARG A 12 -21.53 -3.23 9.96
CA ARG A 12 -22.12 -2.82 8.68
C ARG A 12 -21.14 -2.05 7.80
N LEU A 13 -20.14 -1.40 8.41
CA LEU A 13 -19.11 -0.63 7.71
C LEU A 13 -17.92 -1.48 7.27
N ALA A 14 -17.80 -2.74 7.70
CA ALA A 14 -16.62 -3.57 7.43
C ALA A 14 -16.29 -3.78 5.95
N THR A 15 -17.31 -3.87 5.08
CA THR A 15 -17.11 -3.96 3.62
C THR A 15 -16.88 -2.59 3.01
N PRO A 16 -17.73 -1.56 3.23
CA PRO A 16 -17.48 -0.21 2.72
C PRO A 16 -16.11 0.36 3.12
N SER A 17 -15.71 0.20 4.38
CA SER A 17 -14.43 0.71 4.89
C SER A 17 -13.24 0.02 4.22
N TYR A 18 -13.35 -1.28 3.94
CA TYR A 18 -12.31 -1.99 3.19
C TYR A 18 -12.21 -1.55 1.73
N VAL A 19 -13.35 -1.33 1.07
CA VAL A 19 -13.35 -0.81 -0.30
C VAL A 19 -12.71 0.57 -0.34
N ALA A 20 -13.08 1.45 0.59
CA ALA A 20 -12.49 2.78 0.73
C ALA A 20 -10.99 2.70 1.02
N LEU A 21 -10.57 1.86 1.97
CA LEU A 21 -9.17 1.66 2.35
C LEU A 21 -8.34 1.16 1.16
N ARG A 22 -8.85 0.18 0.41
CA ARG A 22 -8.19 -0.37 -0.79
C ARG A 22 -8.05 0.69 -1.89
N ILE A 23 -9.11 1.46 -2.16
CA ILE A 23 -9.07 2.53 -3.17
C ILE A 23 -8.08 3.61 -2.75
N ALA A 24 -8.22 4.14 -1.53
CA ALA A 24 -7.37 5.21 -1.03
C ALA A 24 -5.89 4.80 -0.99
N SER A 25 -5.57 3.65 -0.39
CA SER A 25 -4.18 3.17 -0.31
C SER A 25 -3.59 2.86 -1.68
N GLY A 26 -4.37 2.28 -2.61
CA GLY A 26 -3.91 2.04 -3.98
C GLY A 26 -3.61 3.33 -4.74
N LEU A 27 -4.48 4.35 -4.62
CA LEU A 27 -4.26 5.65 -5.26
C LEU A 27 -3.08 6.40 -4.65
N MET A 28 -2.94 6.43 -3.33
CA MET A 28 -1.80 7.07 -2.66
C MET A 28 -0.48 6.39 -3.05
N PHE A 29 -0.47 5.06 -3.18
CA PHE A 29 0.67 4.30 -3.66
C PHE A 29 1.00 4.63 -5.13
N ALA A 30 -0.03 4.74 -5.98
CA ALA A 30 0.14 5.12 -7.38
C ALA A 30 0.71 6.53 -7.53
N VAL A 31 0.38 7.47 -6.64
CA VAL A 31 0.96 8.81 -6.62
C VAL A 31 2.47 8.75 -6.37
N HIS A 32 2.95 7.91 -5.43
CA HIS A 32 4.39 7.73 -5.22
C HIS A 32 5.08 7.17 -6.48
N GLY A 33 4.43 6.26 -7.20
CA GLY A 33 4.90 5.77 -8.48
C GLY A 33 4.94 6.84 -9.56
N ALA A 34 3.91 7.68 -9.64
CA ALA A 34 3.86 8.81 -10.58
C ALA A 34 4.98 9.82 -10.32
N GLN A 35 5.30 10.10 -9.05
CA GLN A 35 6.44 10.96 -8.68
C GLN A 35 7.76 10.39 -9.21
N LYS A 36 7.98 9.08 -9.07
CA LYS A 36 9.23 8.42 -9.50
C LYS A 36 9.32 8.27 -11.02
N VAL A 37 8.25 7.85 -11.67
CA VAL A 37 8.27 7.44 -13.08
C VAL A 37 7.94 8.59 -14.03
N LEU A 38 6.97 9.44 -13.67
CA LEU A 38 6.46 10.51 -14.52
C LEU A 38 6.97 11.90 -14.10
N GLY A 39 7.57 12.03 -12.91
CA GLY A 39 8.14 13.29 -12.43
C GLY A 39 7.10 14.32 -12.01
N VAL A 40 5.83 13.93 -11.91
CA VAL A 40 4.73 14.81 -11.52
C VAL A 40 4.56 14.81 -10.00
N TRP A 41 4.25 15.98 -9.44
CA TRP A 41 4.06 16.18 -8.00
C TRP A 41 5.25 15.74 -7.13
N ALA A 42 6.46 15.64 -7.71
CA ALA A 42 7.64 15.14 -7.02
C ALA A 42 8.33 16.26 -6.22
N ALA A 43 8.67 15.96 -4.96
CA ALA A 43 9.50 16.84 -4.12
C ALA A 43 11.01 16.62 -4.34
N HIS A 44 11.38 15.56 -5.04
CA HIS A 44 12.75 15.15 -5.30
C HIS A 44 12.95 14.84 -6.79
N PRO A 45 14.19 14.90 -7.30
CA PRO A 45 14.50 14.49 -8.66
C PRO A 45 14.03 13.06 -8.94
N GLN A 46 13.62 12.81 -10.19
CA GLN A 46 13.29 11.47 -10.62
C GLN A 46 14.52 10.56 -10.53
N PRO A 47 14.36 9.30 -10.08
CA PRO A 47 15.42 8.31 -10.17
C PRO A 47 15.79 8.03 -11.63
N ASP A 48 17.04 7.62 -11.86
CA ASP A 48 17.51 7.19 -13.18
C ASP A 48 16.63 6.06 -13.72
N VAL A 49 16.28 6.14 -15.01
CA VAL A 49 15.46 5.12 -15.68
C VAL A 49 16.15 3.76 -15.60
N GLY A 50 15.42 2.73 -15.17
CA GLY A 50 15.95 1.37 -14.97
C GLY A 50 16.68 1.16 -13.64
N SER A 51 16.87 2.19 -12.82
CA SER A 51 17.35 2.02 -11.45
C SER A 51 16.33 1.25 -10.59
N GLN A 52 16.80 0.66 -9.48
CA GLN A 52 15.92 -0.04 -8.54
C GLN A 52 14.78 0.85 -8.02
N LEU A 53 15.06 2.13 -7.72
CA LEU A 53 14.05 3.10 -7.29
C LEU A 53 13.04 3.39 -8.39
N TRP A 54 13.48 3.49 -9.64
CA TRP A 54 12.59 3.69 -10.78
C TRP A 54 11.69 2.48 -11.01
N ILE A 55 12.25 1.26 -10.96
CA ILE A 55 11.48 0.00 -11.07
C ILE A 55 10.46 -0.12 -9.93
N GLY A 56 10.86 0.22 -8.70
CA GLY A 56 9.94 0.31 -7.56
C GLY A 56 8.81 1.30 -7.82
N GLY A 57 9.12 2.46 -8.41
CA GLY A 57 8.13 3.45 -8.87
C GLY A 57 7.15 2.91 -9.91
N VAL A 58 7.61 2.10 -10.87
CA VAL A 58 6.71 1.45 -11.84
C VAL A 58 5.76 0.49 -11.14
N ILE A 59 6.26 -0.31 -10.20
CA ILE A 59 5.42 -1.21 -9.41
C ILE A 59 4.41 -0.40 -8.60
N GLU A 60 4.84 0.67 -7.94
CA GLU A 60 3.97 1.57 -7.18
C GLU A 60 2.82 2.12 -8.02
N LEU A 61 3.12 2.61 -9.22
CA LEU A 61 2.14 3.15 -10.14
C LEU A 61 1.16 2.08 -10.62
N VAL A 62 1.66 1.00 -11.20
CA VAL A 62 0.82 -0.02 -11.85
C VAL A 62 0.05 -0.83 -10.82
N ALA A 63 0.72 -1.32 -9.77
CA ALA A 63 0.07 -2.10 -8.73
C ALA A 63 -0.88 -1.24 -7.91
N GLY A 64 -0.54 0.02 -7.61
CA GLY A 64 -1.42 0.95 -6.92
C GLY A 64 -2.74 1.17 -7.66
N LEU A 65 -2.67 1.44 -8.98
CA LEU A 65 -3.86 1.57 -9.82
C LEU A 65 -4.67 0.28 -9.89
N ALA A 66 -4.01 -0.87 -10.10
CA ALA A 66 -4.67 -2.18 -10.12
C ALA A 66 -5.38 -2.51 -8.78
N ILE A 67 -4.72 -2.23 -7.65
CA ILE A 67 -5.28 -2.35 -6.30
C ILE A 67 -6.47 -1.42 -6.13
N ALA A 68 -6.40 -0.18 -6.60
CA ALA A 68 -7.50 0.78 -6.45
C ALA A 68 -8.74 0.38 -7.26
N VAL A 69 -8.58 -0.03 -8.52
CA VAL A 69 -9.73 -0.41 -9.37
C VAL A 69 -10.26 -1.82 -9.08
N GLY A 70 -9.42 -2.71 -8.53
CA GLY A 70 -9.82 -4.06 -8.14
C GLY A 70 -9.40 -5.14 -9.14
N LEU A 71 -8.46 -4.81 -10.02
CA LEU A 71 -7.90 -5.72 -11.01
C LEU A 71 -6.81 -6.57 -10.36
N MET A 72 -6.91 -7.90 -10.48
CA MET A 72 -5.92 -8.85 -9.95
C MET A 72 -5.48 -8.53 -8.52
N THR A 73 -6.41 -8.09 -7.66
CA THR A 73 -6.11 -7.45 -6.35
C THR A 73 -5.15 -8.26 -5.49
N ARG A 74 -5.28 -9.59 -5.48
CA ARG A 74 -4.40 -10.48 -4.70
C ARG A 74 -2.94 -10.37 -5.16
N THR A 75 -2.71 -10.54 -6.45
CA THR A 75 -1.37 -10.51 -7.05
C THR A 75 -0.76 -9.11 -6.96
N ALA A 76 -1.51 -8.08 -7.32
CA ALA A 76 -1.03 -6.70 -7.27
C ALA A 76 -0.66 -6.28 -5.83
N ALA A 77 -1.50 -6.60 -4.85
CA ALA A 77 -1.23 -6.28 -3.45
C ALA A 77 -0.07 -7.11 -2.87
N PHE A 78 0.09 -8.37 -3.26
CA PHE A 78 1.24 -9.16 -2.83
C PHE A 78 2.57 -8.57 -3.35
N LEU A 79 2.60 -8.17 -4.62
CA LEU A 79 3.77 -7.52 -5.20
C LEU A 79 4.06 -6.16 -4.54
N ALA A 80 3.03 -5.33 -4.32
CA ALA A 80 3.16 -4.05 -3.63
C ALA A 80 3.66 -4.22 -2.18
N SER A 81 3.15 -5.24 -1.47
CA SER A 81 3.59 -5.60 -0.12
C SER A 81 5.09 -5.93 -0.09
N GLY A 82 5.55 -6.83 -0.98
CA GLY A 82 6.96 -7.19 -1.08
C GLY A 82 7.85 -5.99 -1.42
N THR A 83 7.39 -5.12 -2.32
CA THR A 83 8.11 -3.89 -2.70
C THR A 83 8.33 -2.98 -1.50
N MET A 84 7.31 -2.82 -0.65
CA MET A 84 7.41 -1.99 0.56
C MET A 84 8.19 -2.65 1.69
N ALA A 85 8.16 -3.97 1.80
CA ALA A 85 9.04 -4.71 2.71
C ALA A 85 10.52 -4.52 2.31
N VAL A 86 10.84 -4.65 1.02
CA VAL A 86 12.19 -4.34 0.50
C VAL A 86 12.54 -2.88 0.76
N ALA A 87 11.60 -1.95 0.54
CA ALA A 87 11.85 -0.53 0.76
C ALA A 87 12.18 -0.23 2.23
N TYR A 88 11.42 -0.81 3.16
CA TYR A 88 11.67 -0.69 4.59
C TYR A 88 13.06 -1.22 4.96
N VAL A 89 13.38 -2.44 4.53
CA VAL A 89 14.66 -3.08 4.86
C VAL A 89 15.84 -2.32 4.26
N GLN A 90 15.79 -1.93 2.99
CA GLN A 90 16.94 -1.39 2.28
C GLN A 90 17.10 0.14 2.41
N TYR A 91 16.02 0.90 2.53
CA TYR A 91 16.09 2.37 2.55
C TYR A 91 15.82 2.99 3.91
N HIS A 92 15.10 2.29 4.81
CA HIS A 92 14.77 2.81 6.14
C HIS A 92 15.61 2.15 7.24
N TRP A 93 15.45 0.84 7.44
CA TRP A 93 16.21 0.09 8.45
C TRP A 93 17.68 -0.04 8.08
N LYS A 94 18.00 -0.29 6.80
CA LYS A 94 19.37 -0.44 6.27
C LYS A 94 20.19 -1.51 7.00
N PHE A 95 19.53 -2.53 7.56
CA PHE A 95 20.16 -3.57 8.40
C PHE A 95 20.96 -3.03 9.60
N ALA A 96 20.64 -1.82 10.08
CA ALA A 96 21.32 -1.21 11.21
C ALA A 96 20.77 -1.73 12.56
N GLY A 97 21.64 -1.86 13.56
CA GLY A 97 21.24 -2.29 14.90
C GLY A 97 20.55 -1.21 15.74
N GLY A 98 20.02 -1.61 16.89
CA GLY A 98 19.47 -0.69 17.90
C GLY A 98 18.20 0.03 17.45
N ALA A 99 18.08 1.31 17.81
CA ALA A 99 16.87 2.11 17.56
C ALA A 99 16.57 2.35 16.08
N ALA A 100 17.53 2.11 15.17
CA ALA A 100 17.35 2.26 13.72
C ALA A 100 16.35 1.25 13.12
N LEU A 101 15.99 0.19 13.85
CA LEU A 101 14.89 -0.72 13.50
C LEU A 101 13.52 -0.09 13.77
N LEU A 102 13.41 0.98 14.55
CA LEU A 102 12.11 1.56 14.89
C LEU A 102 11.63 2.49 13.76
N PRO A 103 10.45 2.25 13.15
CA PRO A 103 9.92 3.09 12.07
C PRO A 103 9.86 4.58 12.41
N ALA A 104 9.53 4.91 13.66
CA ALA A 104 9.47 6.27 14.16
C ALA A 104 10.85 6.98 14.18
N VAL A 105 11.94 6.22 14.24
CA VAL A 105 13.32 6.73 14.23
C VAL A 105 13.87 6.84 12.80
N ASN A 106 13.52 5.89 11.93
CA ASN A 106 14.06 5.81 10.57
C ASN A 106 13.12 6.35 9.47
N HIS A 107 12.00 6.96 9.87
CA HIS A 107 10.95 7.50 9.00
C HIS A 107 10.32 6.46 8.04
N GLY A 108 10.39 5.18 8.39
CA GLY A 108 9.91 4.05 7.58
C GLY A 108 8.48 3.62 7.87
N GLU A 109 7.71 4.41 8.62
CA GLU A 109 6.34 4.08 9.03
C GLU A 109 5.45 3.76 7.83
N LEU A 110 5.47 4.59 6.79
CA LEU A 110 4.65 4.35 5.58
C LEU A 110 5.07 3.07 4.85
N ALA A 111 6.37 2.78 4.74
CA ALA A 111 6.85 1.54 4.12
C ALA A 111 6.38 0.31 4.92
N ALA A 112 6.51 0.34 6.25
CA ALA A 112 6.04 -0.75 7.10
C ALA A 112 4.51 -0.93 7.05
N VAL A 113 3.75 0.17 7.13
CA VAL A 113 2.29 0.14 7.07
C VAL A 113 1.80 -0.35 5.72
N TYR A 114 2.35 0.14 4.60
CA TYR A 114 1.96 -0.36 3.27
C TYR A 114 2.34 -1.83 3.08
N ALA A 115 3.49 -2.28 3.59
CA ALA A 115 3.88 -3.68 3.51
C ALA A 115 2.81 -4.59 4.15
N LEU A 116 2.37 -4.27 5.37
CA LEU A 116 1.35 -5.04 6.07
C LEU A 116 -0.07 -4.83 5.52
N LEU A 117 -0.42 -3.60 5.14
CA LEU A 117 -1.72 -3.27 4.58
C LEU A 117 -1.95 -4.01 3.25
N PHE A 118 -0.97 -3.99 2.36
CA PHE A 118 -1.09 -4.71 1.09
C PHE A 118 -1.00 -6.22 1.28
N LEU A 119 -0.28 -6.72 2.30
CA LEU A 119 -0.35 -8.14 2.67
C LEU A 119 -1.77 -8.52 3.11
N TYR A 120 -2.42 -7.69 3.92
CA TYR A 120 -3.81 -7.88 4.34
C TYR A 120 -4.78 -7.85 3.15
N ILE A 121 -4.63 -6.89 2.23
CA ILE A 121 -5.44 -6.82 1.00
C ILE A 121 -5.18 -8.04 0.12
N ALA A 122 -3.95 -8.52 0.02
CA ALA A 122 -3.61 -9.72 -0.74
C ALA A 122 -4.27 -10.98 -0.16
N ALA A 123 -4.27 -11.10 1.17
CA ALA A 123 -4.89 -12.20 1.89
C ALA A 123 -6.44 -12.15 1.79
N ARG A 124 -7.03 -10.98 1.99
CA ARG A 124 -8.49 -10.78 1.92
C ARG A 124 -9.04 -10.89 0.50
N GLY A 125 -8.31 -10.36 -0.48
CA GLY A 125 -8.71 -10.37 -1.89
C GLY A 125 -9.75 -9.30 -2.25
N PRO A 126 -10.32 -9.36 -3.47
CA PRO A 126 -11.31 -8.40 -3.93
C PRO A 126 -12.64 -8.54 -3.18
N VAL A 127 -13.44 -7.47 -3.15
CA VAL A 127 -14.84 -7.56 -2.77
C VAL A 127 -15.61 -8.14 -3.94
N ALA A 128 -16.35 -9.23 -3.74
CA ALA A 128 -17.23 -9.76 -4.77
C ALA A 128 -18.22 -8.67 -5.18
N ALA A 129 -18.22 -8.28 -6.45
CA ALA A 129 -19.33 -7.50 -6.98
C ALA A 129 -20.60 -8.32 -6.70
N ALA A 130 -21.58 -7.72 -6.03
CA ALA A 130 -22.88 -8.32 -5.81
C ALA A 130 -23.62 -8.44 -7.16
N LEU A 131 -23.16 -9.34 -8.03
CA LEU A 131 -23.89 -9.85 -9.20
C LEU A 131 -24.62 -11.14 -8.81
N ARG A 132 -25.12 -11.21 -7.58
CA ARG A 132 -26.14 -12.19 -7.22
C ARG A 132 -27.49 -11.54 -7.55
N ARG A 133 -27.92 -11.77 -8.80
CA ARG A 133 -29.34 -11.69 -9.15
C ARG A 133 -30.12 -12.73 -8.35
#